data_AF-A0A349KWB9-F1
#
_entry.id   AF-A0A349KWB9-F1
#
_cell.length_a   1.000
_cell.length_b   1.000
_cell.length_c   1.000
_cell.angle_alpha   90.00
_cell.angle_beta   90.00
_cell.angle_gamma   90.00
#
_symmetry.space_group_name_H-M   'P 1'
#
loop_
_entity.id
_entity.type
_entity.pdbx_description
1 polymer ?
#
loop_
_entity_poly.entity_id
_entity_poly.type
_entity_poly.pdbx_seq_one_letter_code
_entity_poly.pdbx_strand_id
1 'polypeptide(L)'
;MLVTKNILLSAAAAMALSSCGGGSSYTPASNSGKAVDGYLQGSTVLCVPDKTTTKTDATGGFTFTPACSGAYQVSAGTNADTGFAFKGSLTAPAGSTVVSPLTTLLNGLSASQVATLVSALGLPAGTVLNQTDPADGQHFALLKATLAVQQIVQQLANTFGGLLGSSDVPGLYGKVAASVASALQAPGAPLFAADGTVN
;
A
#
# COMPACT_ATOMS: atom_id res chain seq x y z
N MET A 1 -72.90 58.08 -12.25
CA MET A 1 -73.08 57.34 -13.53
C MET A 1 -72.54 55.93 -13.30
N LEU A 2 -73.37 54.92 -13.56
CA LEU A 2 -73.13 53.46 -13.52
C LEU A 2 -71.68 53.08 -13.93
N VAL A 3 -71.08 51.99 -13.43
CA VAL A 3 -71.47 50.61 -13.75
C VAL A 3 -70.92 49.62 -12.71
N THR A 4 -71.83 48.80 -12.18
CA THR A 4 -71.61 47.49 -11.54
C THR A 4 -71.17 46.47 -12.59
N LYS A 5 -70.15 45.65 -12.29
CA LYS A 5 -69.94 44.37 -12.99
C LYS A 5 -69.34 43.32 -12.04
N ASN A 6 -70.23 42.51 -11.46
CA ASN A 6 -69.94 41.13 -11.06
C ASN A 6 -69.49 40.34 -12.30
N ILE A 7 -68.55 39.40 -12.17
CA ILE A 7 -68.55 38.09 -12.85
C ILE A 7 -67.32 37.22 -12.47
N LEU A 8 -67.63 36.09 -11.83
CA LEU A 8 -67.13 34.71 -11.98
C LEU A 8 -65.68 34.29 -11.63
N LEU A 9 -65.64 33.37 -10.64
CA LEU A 9 -64.99 32.04 -10.62
C LEU A 9 -63.63 31.87 -11.33
N SER A 10 -62.61 31.47 -10.56
CA SER A 10 -61.75 30.32 -10.87
C SER A 10 -60.98 29.86 -9.62
N ALA A 11 -61.20 28.61 -9.24
CA ALA A 11 -60.45 27.90 -8.22
C ALA A 11 -59.11 27.43 -8.79
N ALA A 12 -58.04 27.56 -8.01
CA ALA A 12 -56.81 26.80 -8.21
C ALA A 12 -56.16 26.54 -6.85
N ALA A 13 -56.43 25.36 -6.28
CA ALA A 13 -55.73 24.85 -5.11
C ALA A 13 -54.34 24.40 -5.55
N ALA A 14 -53.32 25.22 -5.28
CA ALA A 14 -51.93 24.84 -5.48
C ALA A 14 -51.49 23.89 -4.36
N MET A 15 -51.61 22.60 -4.59
CA MET A 15 -50.94 21.58 -3.78
C MET A 15 -49.45 21.63 -4.12
N ALA A 16 -48.67 22.31 -3.29
CA ALA A 16 -47.22 22.22 -3.32
C ALA A 16 -46.82 20.81 -2.87
N LEU A 17 -46.58 19.92 -3.83
CA LEU A 17 -45.85 18.68 -3.59
C LEU A 17 -44.41 19.07 -3.23
N SER A 18 -44.12 19.18 -1.94
CA SER A 18 -42.76 19.23 -1.43
C SER A 18 -42.10 17.89 -1.74
N SER A 19 -41.46 17.82 -2.90
CA SER A 19 -40.54 16.74 -3.27
C SER A 19 -39.43 16.68 -2.22
N CYS A 20 -39.54 15.71 -1.32
CA CYS A 20 -38.46 15.29 -0.44
C CYS A 20 -37.48 14.47 -1.29
N GLY A 21 -36.59 15.16 -1.99
CA GLY A 21 -35.47 14.56 -2.70
C GLY A 21 -34.43 14.06 -1.70
N GLY A 22 -34.65 12.86 -1.15
CA GLY A 22 -33.67 12.13 -0.35
C GLY A 22 -32.53 11.65 -1.24
N GLY A 23 -31.62 12.55 -1.59
CA GLY A 23 -30.38 12.22 -2.26
C GLY A 23 -29.43 11.52 -1.29
N SER A 24 -29.49 10.19 -1.22
CA SER A 24 -28.43 9.40 -0.61
C SER A 24 -27.13 9.74 -1.31
N SER A 25 -26.29 10.55 -0.68
CA SER A 25 -24.97 10.90 -1.18
C SER A 25 -24.13 9.63 -1.14
N TYR A 26 -24.04 8.94 -2.28
CA TYR A 26 -23.15 7.80 -2.46
C TYR A 26 -21.72 8.33 -2.32
N THR A 27 -21.13 8.11 -1.15
CA THR A 27 -19.71 8.34 -0.94
C THR A 27 -19.01 7.05 -1.35
N PRO A 28 -18.28 7.02 -2.49
CA PRO A 28 -17.57 5.82 -2.90
C PRO A 28 -16.60 5.41 -1.78
N ALA A 29 -16.59 4.12 -1.45
CA ALA A 29 -15.66 3.58 -0.46
C ALA A 29 -14.22 3.92 -0.85
N SER A 30 -13.37 4.19 0.13
CA SER A 30 -11.94 4.48 -0.07
C SER A 30 -11.10 3.61 0.85
N ASN A 31 -9.86 3.36 0.45
CA ASN A 31 -8.84 2.76 1.31
C ASN A 31 -7.52 3.52 1.18
N SER A 32 -6.73 3.47 2.23
CA SER A 32 -5.48 4.20 2.34
C SER A 32 -4.41 3.32 2.96
N GLY A 33 -3.16 3.71 2.74
CA GLY A 33 -2.00 3.04 3.29
C GLY A 33 -0.75 3.89 3.17
N LYS A 34 0.38 3.29 3.51
CA LYS A 34 1.71 3.91 3.44
C LYS A 34 2.68 3.09 2.61
N ALA A 35 3.50 3.75 1.80
CA ALA A 35 4.63 3.14 1.13
C ALA A 35 5.92 3.45 1.89
N VAL A 36 6.64 2.39 2.30
CA VAL A 36 7.72 2.48 3.30
C VAL A 36 8.95 1.67 2.87
N ASP A 37 9.96 2.39 2.41
CA ASP A 37 11.39 2.06 2.22
C ASP A 37 12.12 3.38 2.55
N GLY A 38 12.08 3.74 3.83
CA GLY A 38 11.87 5.16 4.22
C GLY A 38 10.53 5.68 3.66
N TYR A 39 9.91 6.69 4.26
CA TYR A 39 8.64 7.16 3.67
C TYR A 39 8.85 7.56 2.22
N LEU A 40 8.16 6.88 1.31
CA LEU A 40 8.38 7.06 -0.13
C LEU A 40 7.49 8.20 -0.62
N GLN A 41 8.07 9.35 -0.94
CA GLN A 41 7.35 10.54 -1.41
C GLN A 41 7.22 10.56 -2.94
N GLY A 42 6.03 10.90 -3.45
CA GLY A 42 5.77 11.07 -4.89
C GLY A 42 5.81 9.77 -5.71
N SER A 43 5.89 8.62 -5.04
CA SER A 43 5.86 7.30 -5.66
C SER A 43 4.53 7.02 -6.32
N THR A 44 4.56 6.28 -7.42
CA THR A 44 3.35 5.76 -8.06
C THR A 44 2.91 4.52 -7.32
N VAL A 45 1.67 4.52 -6.83
CA VAL A 45 1.00 3.32 -6.30
C VAL A 45 -0.01 2.86 -7.34
N LEU A 46 0.13 1.62 -7.81
CA LEU A 46 -0.76 0.96 -8.76
C LEU A 46 -1.62 -0.08 -8.02
N CYS A 47 -2.93 -0.01 -8.21
CA CYS A 47 -3.85 -1.08 -7.81
C CYS A 47 -3.93 -2.13 -8.92
N VAL A 48 -3.72 -3.40 -8.59
CA VAL A 48 -3.77 -4.53 -9.54
C VAL A 48 -4.86 -5.51 -9.12
N PRO A 49 -5.79 -5.91 -10.02
CA PRO A 49 -5.77 -5.72 -11.47
C PRO A 49 -6.52 -4.47 -11.97
N ASP A 50 -7.05 -3.63 -11.07
CA ASP A 50 -7.91 -2.48 -11.41
C ASP A 50 -7.19 -1.43 -12.29
N LYS A 51 -5.85 -1.45 -12.32
CA LYS A 51 -4.95 -0.58 -13.11
C LYS A 51 -5.13 0.91 -12.81
N THR A 52 -5.73 1.26 -11.68
CA THR A 52 -5.81 2.62 -11.18
C THR A 52 -4.51 3.00 -10.48
N THR A 53 -4.15 4.28 -10.52
CA THR A 53 -2.93 4.77 -9.87
C THR A 53 -3.22 5.97 -8.98
N THR A 54 -2.38 6.14 -7.96
CA THR A 54 -2.33 7.32 -7.11
C THR A 54 -0.87 7.65 -6.79
N LYS A 55 -0.65 8.78 -6.11
CA LYS A 55 0.67 9.24 -5.68
C LYS A 55 0.77 9.25 -4.16
N THR A 56 1.95 8.94 -3.65
CA THR A 56 2.23 9.09 -2.23
C THR A 56 2.53 10.54 -1.86
N ASP A 57 2.09 10.95 -0.68
CA ASP A 57 2.40 12.24 -0.07
C ASP A 57 3.78 12.27 0.62
N ALA A 58 4.10 13.36 1.31
CA ALA A 58 5.39 13.54 2.01
C ALA A 58 5.63 12.54 3.17
N THR A 59 4.57 11.88 3.65
CA THR A 59 4.61 10.87 4.71
C THR A 59 4.46 9.45 4.16
N GLY A 60 4.64 9.27 2.85
CA GLY A 60 4.43 8.01 2.14
C GLY A 60 2.96 7.59 2.05
N GLY A 61 2.03 8.43 2.51
CA GLY A 61 0.60 8.14 2.54
C GLY A 61 -0.02 8.15 1.15
N PHE A 62 -0.92 7.22 0.88
CA PHE A 62 -1.70 7.18 -0.36
C PHE A 62 -3.14 6.80 -0.07
N THR A 63 -4.05 7.23 -0.96
CA THR A 63 -5.48 6.92 -0.88
C THR A 63 -6.02 6.60 -2.27
N PHE A 64 -6.89 5.60 -2.33
CA PHE A 64 -7.68 5.25 -3.51
C PHE A 64 -9.16 5.51 -3.27
N THR A 65 -9.78 6.20 -4.24
CA THR A 65 -11.23 6.41 -4.31
C THR A 65 -11.68 6.22 -5.76
N PRO A 66 -12.42 5.16 -6.11
CA PRO A 66 -12.90 4.09 -5.23
C PRO A 66 -11.78 3.23 -4.65
N ALA A 67 -12.07 2.53 -3.56
CA ALA A 67 -11.13 1.65 -2.86
C ALA A 67 -10.53 0.60 -3.81
N CYS A 68 -9.22 0.41 -3.71
CA CYS A 68 -8.53 -0.67 -4.41
C CYS A 68 -8.94 -2.03 -3.84
N SER A 69 -9.41 -2.94 -4.69
CA SER A 69 -9.83 -4.28 -4.27
C SER A 69 -8.70 -5.30 -4.27
N GLY A 70 -7.60 -4.98 -4.95
CA GLY A 70 -6.51 -5.91 -5.22
C GLY A 70 -5.18 -5.53 -4.55
N ALA A 71 -4.10 -6.05 -5.11
CA ALA A 71 -2.75 -5.84 -4.60
C ALA A 71 -2.22 -4.45 -4.96
N TYR A 72 -1.29 -3.94 -4.16
CA TYR A 72 -0.55 -2.72 -4.47
C TYR A 72 0.80 -3.04 -5.11
N GLN A 73 1.19 -2.21 -6.07
CA GLN A 73 2.57 -2.14 -6.57
C GLN A 73 3.05 -0.70 -6.49
N VAL A 74 4.20 -0.47 -5.87
CA VAL A 74 4.79 0.85 -5.68
C VAL A 74 6.11 0.94 -6.43
N SER A 75 6.29 2.03 -7.17
CA SER A 75 7.49 2.31 -7.94
C SER A 75 7.78 3.81 -8.00
N ALA A 76 9.02 4.16 -8.35
CA ALA A 76 9.51 5.54 -8.42
C ALA A 76 9.39 6.30 -7.08
N GLY A 77 9.56 7.63 -7.13
CA GLY A 77 9.54 8.51 -5.96
C GLY A 77 10.89 8.62 -5.26
N THR A 78 10.87 9.22 -4.08
CA THR A 78 12.06 9.57 -3.30
C THR A 78 11.91 9.06 -1.88
N ASN A 79 12.94 8.42 -1.34
CA ASN A 79 13.00 8.07 0.07
C ASN A 79 13.17 9.37 0.88
N ALA A 80 12.21 9.68 1.75
CA ALA A 80 12.19 10.93 2.52
C ALA A 80 13.34 11.06 3.53
N ASP A 81 13.89 9.94 4.00
CA ASP A 81 14.98 9.93 5.00
C ASP A 81 16.33 10.24 4.35
N THR A 82 16.54 9.82 3.11
CA THR A 82 17.82 9.93 2.40
C THR A 82 17.84 10.98 1.29
N GLY A 83 16.67 11.38 0.78
CA GLY A 83 16.53 12.25 -0.38
C GLY A 83 16.88 11.58 -1.71
N PHE A 84 17.18 10.27 -1.73
CA PHE A 84 17.53 9.55 -2.96
C PHE A 84 16.31 8.95 -3.65
N ALA A 85 16.38 8.86 -4.97
CA ALA A 85 15.33 8.24 -5.78
C ALA A 85 15.21 6.74 -5.48
N PHE A 86 13.97 6.27 -5.28
CA PHE A 86 13.67 4.86 -5.14
C PHE A 86 13.76 4.14 -6.49
N LYS A 87 14.59 3.11 -6.56
CA LYS A 87 14.87 2.33 -7.78
C LYS A 87 14.26 0.92 -7.79
N GLY A 88 13.64 0.51 -6.69
CA GLY A 88 13.03 -0.81 -6.55
C GLY A 88 11.57 -0.84 -7.03
N SER A 89 10.91 -1.97 -6.71
CA SER A 89 9.48 -2.16 -6.87
C SER A 89 8.94 -2.89 -5.66
N LEU A 90 8.05 -2.26 -4.90
CA LEU A 90 7.45 -2.89 -3.72
C LEU A 90 6.08 -3.43 -4.08
N THR A 91 5.71 -4.56 -3.49
CA THR A 91 4.35 -5.11 -3.62
C THR A 91 3.74 -5.36 -2.25
N ALA A 92 2.41 -5.36 -2.20
CA ALA A 92 1.67 -5.76 -1.01
C ALA A 92 0.39 -6.50 -1.41
N PRO A 93 0.00 -7.56 -0.70
CA PRO A 93 -1.24 -8.28 -0.96
C PRO A 93 -2.47 -7.39 -0.76
N ALA A 94 -3.61 -7.82 -1.30
CA ALA A 94 -4.87 -7.10 -1.13
C ALA A 94 -5.21 -6.88 0.36
N GLY A 95 -5.76 -5.70 0.67
CA GLY A 95 -6.12 -5.31 2.04
C GLY A 95 -4.95 -4.88 2.93
N SER A 96 -3.74 -4.74 2.40
CA SER A 96 -2.61 -4.18 3.15
C SER A 96 -2.77 -2.68 3.40
N THR A 97 -2.41 -2.19 4.58
CA THR A 97 -2.31 -0.74 4.86
C THR A 97 -0.87 -0.25 4.75
N VAL A 98 0.08 -1.15 4.49
CA VAL A 98 1.50 -0.85 4.32
C VAL A 98 2.02 -1.55 3.06
N VAL A 99 2.85 -0.85 2.30
CA VAL A 99 3.63 -1.38 1.18
C VAL A 99 5.10 -1.18 1.48
N SER A 100 5.82 -2.26 1.78
CA SER A 100 7.20 -2.25 2.23
C SER A 100 8.02 -3.40 1.62
N PRO A 101 9.35 -3.40 1.79
CA PRO A 101 10.18 -4.56 1.50
C PRO A 101 9.66 -5.86 2.12
N LEU A 102 9.11 -5.81 3.35
CA LEU A 102 8.54 -7.00 4.01
C LEU A 102 7.23 -7.45 3.40
N THR A 103 6.32 -6.52 3.05
CA THR A 103 5.05 -6.93 2.40
C THR A 103 5.29 -7.52 1.01
N THR A 104 6.39 -7.13 0.37
CA THR A 104 6.80 -7.67 -0.93
C THR A 104 7.13 -9.17 -0.84
N LEU A 105 7.66 -9.62 0.31
CA LEU A 105 7.93 -11.03 0.58
C LEU A 105 6.65 -11.87 0.77
N LEU A 106 5.51 -11.25 1.08
CA LEU A 106 4.27 -11.97 1.38
C LEU A 106 3.57 -12.52 0.13
N ASN A 107 4.00 -12.08 -1.06
CA ASN A 107 3.32 -12.44 -2.29
C ASN A 107 3.35 -13.96 -2.51
N GLY A 108 2.17 -14.57 -2.59
CA GLY A 108 2.02 -16.02 -2.79
C GLY A 108 2.31 -16.89 -1.57
N LEU A 109 2.51 -16.32 -0.38
CA LEU A 109 2.69 -17.09 0.85
C LEU A 109 1.34 -17.41 1.51
N SER A 110 1.23 -18.63 2.04
CA SER A 110 0.15 -19.04 2.94
C SER A 110 0.36 -18.50 4.37
N ALA A 111 -0.67 -18.57 5.21
CA ALA A 111 -0.59 -18.07 6.58
C ALA A 111 0.51 -18.74 7.42
N SER A 112 0.73 -20.06 7.27
CA SER A 112 1.80 -20.78 7.96
C SER A 112 3.19 -20.35 7.48
N GLN A 113 3.34 -20.10 6.17
CA GLN A 113 4.56 -19.56 5.59
C GLN A 113 4.85 -18.12 6.06
N VAL A 114 3.81 -17.30 6.27
CA VAL A 114 3.98 -15.98 6.88
C VAL A 114 4.45 -16.10 8.33
N ALA A 115 3.93 -17.06 9.11
CA ALA A 115 4.40 -17.29 10.47
C ALA A 115 5.87 -17.73 10.52
N THR A 116 6.28 -18.63 9.62
CA THR A 116 7.69 -19.02 9.46
C THR A 116 8.56 -17.82 9.09
N LEU A 117 8.11 -16.97 8.15
CA LEU A 117 8.83 -15.76 7.76
C LEU A 117 9.01 -14.80 8.94
N VAL A 118 7.96 -14.55 9.73
CA VAL A 118 8.03 -13.71 10.94
C VAL A 118 9.08 -14.25 11.92
N SER A 119 9.08 -15.56 12.14
CA SER A 119 10.08 -16.23 12.99
C SER A 119 11.50 -16.11 12.42
N ALA A 120 11.67 -16.35 11.11
CA ALA A 120 12.94 -16.23 10.42
C ALA A 120 13.50 -14.80 10.45
N LEU A 121 12.63 -13.79 10.45
CA LEU A 121 13.01 -12.38 10.61
C LEU A 121 13.31 -12.00 12.08
N GLY A 122 13.25 -12.94 13.02
CA GLY A 122 13.48 -12.66 14.45
C GLY A 122 12.42 -11.74 15.06
N LEU A 123 11.24 -11.65 14.46
CA LEU A 123 10.17 -10.77 14.91
C LEU A 123 9.28 -11.45 15.97
N PRO A 124 8.64 -10.69 16.87
CA PRO A 124 7.68 -11.24 17.82
C PRO A 124 6.58 -12.04 17.12
N ALA A 125 6.20 -13.17 17.73
CA ALA A 125 5.10 -13.99 17.22
C ALA A 125 3.81 -13.14 17.13
N GLY A 126 3.10 -13.27 16.00
CA GLY A 126 1.89 -12.49 15.74
C GLY A 126 2.12 -11.10 15.15
N THR A 127 3.37 -10.70 14.85
CA THR A 127 3.64 -9.45 14.13
C THR A 127 2.92 -9.43 12.77
N VAL A 128 2.13 -8.39 12.51
CA VAL A 128 1.29 -8.27 11.31
C VAL A 128 1.98 -7.40 10.25
N LEU A 129 2.74 -8.05 9.36
CA LEU A 129 3.63 -7.38 8.40
C LEU A 129 2.92 -6.44 7.40
N ASN A 130 1.64 -6.69 7.09
CA ASN A 130 0.88 -5.94 6.09
C ASN A 130 -0.01 -4.83 6.67
N GLN A 131 -0.01 -4.66 8.00
CA GLN A 131 -0.80 -3.63 8.67
C GLN A 131 0.01 -2.74 9.62
N THR A 132 1.20 -3.19 10.03
CA THR A 132 2.07 -2.45 10.93
C THR A 132 3.07 -1.62 10.12
N ASP A 133 3.08 -0.31 10.35
CA ASP A 133 4.06 0.60 9.75
C ASP A 133 5.42 0.44 10.45
N PRO A 134 6.48 -0.02 9.74
CA PRO A 134 7.80 -0.16 10.33
C PRO A 134 8.45 1.18 10.71
N ALA A 135 8.03 2.30 10.10
CA ALA A 135 8.64 3.61 10.29
C ALA A 135 7.86 4.51 11.26
N ASP A 136 6.97 3.95 12.07
CA ASP A 136 6.15 4.68 13.04
C ASP A 136 6.89 5.14 14.31
N GLY A 137 8.16 4.76 14.45
CA GLY A 137 8.99 5.08 15.61
C GLY A 137 8.74 4.20 16.84
N GLN A 138 7.87 3.19 16.75
CA GLN A 138 7.55 2.26 17.84
C GLN A 138 8.04 0.84 17.54
N HIS A 139 8.01 0.42 16.28
CA HIS A 139 8.31 -0.95 15.89
C HIS A 139 9.77 -1.12 15.43
N PHE A 140 10.75 -0.80 16.29
CA PHE A 140 12.17 -0.84 15.93
C PHE A 140 12.67 -2.19 15.39
N ALA A 141 12.18 -3.31 15.92
CA ALA A 141 12.54 -4.64 15.40
C ALA A 141 12.01 -4.84 13.96
N LEU A 142 10.79 -4.39 13.69
CA LEU A 142 10.19 -4.43 12.36
C LEU A 142 10.91 -3.49 11.38
N LEU A 143 11.32 -2.30 11.85
CA LEU A 143 12.14 -1.37 11.06
C LEU A 143 13.47 -2.00 10.67
N LYS A 144 14.18 -2.61 11.62
CA LYS A 144 15.45 -3.32 11.37
C LYS A 144 15.28 -4.44 10.36
N ALA A 145 14.25 -5.27 10.53
CA ALA A 145 13.91 -6.34 9.59
C ALA A 145 13.62 -5.80 8.19
N THR A 146 12.85 -4.71 8.10
CA THR A 146 12.53 -4.04 6.84
C THR A 146 13.79 -3.55 6.13
N LEU A 147 14.69 -2.89 6.86
CA LEU A 147 15.95 -2.37 6.30
C LEU A 147 16.89 -3.49 5.84
N ALA A 148 17.04 -4.57 6.61
CA ALA A 148 17.91 -5.67 6.20
C ALA A 148 17.38 -6.35 4.93
N VAL A 149 16.08 -6.64 4.87
CA VAL A 149 15.46 -7.22 3.67
C VAL A 149 15.62 -6.29 2.48
N GLN A 150 15.41 -4.99 2.66
CA GLN A 150 15.62 -3.99 1.63
C GLN A 150 17.05 -4.03 1.07
N GLN A 151 18.05 -4.01 1.95
CA GLN A 151 19.46 -4.03 1.56
C GLN A 151 19.80 -5.32 0.79
N ILE A 152 19.37 -6.47 1.30
CA ILE A 152 19.60 -7.77 0.66
C ILE A 152 18.94 -7.81 -0.73
N VAL A 153 17.65 -7.48 -0.82
CA VAL A 153 16.91 -7.53 -2.09
C VAL A 153 17.50 -6.53 -3.10
N GLN A 154 17.82 -5.31 -2.67
CA GLN A 154 18.38 -4.30 -3.56
C GLN A 154 19.80 -4.64 -4.02
N GLN A 155 20.67 -5.15 -3.14
CA GLN A 155 22.04 -5.54 -3.48
C GLN A 155 22.05 -6.73 -4.45
N LEU A 156 21.19 -7.72 -4.23
CA LEU A 156 21.02 -8.84 -5.15
C LEU A 156 20.43 -8.38 -6.49
N ALA A 157 19.39 -7.53 -6.49
CA ALA A 157 18.81 -6.98 -7.72
C ALA A 157 19.85 -6.19 -8.54
N ASN A 158 20.68 -5.38 -7.88
CA ASN A 158 21.78 -4.65 -8.54
C ASN A 158 22.85 -5.59 -9.09
N THR A 159 23.21 -6.64 -8.34
CA THR A 159 24.20 -7.64 -8.76
C THR A 159 23.73 -8.38 -10.02
N PHE A 160 22.48 -8.84 -10.03
CA PHE A 160 21.88 -9.48 -11.20
C PHE A 160 21.69 -8.50 -12.37
N GLY A 161 21.29 -7.26 -12.09
CA GLY A 161 21.20 -6.21 -13.11
C GLY A 161 22.54 -5.97 -13.81
N GLY A 162 23.62 -5.88 -13.04
CA GLY A 162 24.99 -5.74 -13.56
C GLY A 162 25.46 -6.95 -14.35
N LEU A 163 25.23 -8.17 -13.85
CA LEU A 163 25.65 -9.41 -14.51
C LEU A 163 24.90 -9.67 -15.82
N LEU A 164 23.60 -9.35 -15.86
CA LEU A 164 22.74 -9.57 -17.02
C LEU A 164 22.76 -8.39 -18.01
N GLY A 165 23.42 -7.27 -17.66
CA GLY A 165 23.30 -6.02 -18.40
C GLY A 165 21.86 -5.49 -18.48
N SER A 166 20.99 -5.89 -17.53
CA SER A 166 19.59 -5.51 -17.53
C SER A 166 19.40 -4.14 -16.90
N SER A 167 18.75 -3.24 -17.62
CA SER A 167 18.30 -1.95 -17.09
C SER A 167 16.99 -2.06 -16.29
N ASP A 168 16.30 -3.21 -16.33
CA ASP A 168 15.04 -3.45 -15.60
C ASP A 168 15.28 -3.97 -14.17
N VAL A 169 15.98 -3.16 -13.38
CA VAL A 169 16.16 -3.41 -11.94
C VAL A 169 14.83 -3.52 -11.18
N PRO A 170 13.78 -2.71 -11.48
CA PRO A 170 12.48 -2.85 -10.85
C PRO A 170 11.83 -4.23 -11.08
N GLY A 171 11.88 -4.75 -12.31
CA GLY A 171 11.37 -6.09 -12.62
C GLY A 171 12.16 -7.22 -11.96
N LEU A 172 13.47 -7.02 -11.73
CA LEU A 172 14.31 -7.95 -10.97
C LEU A 172 13.99 -7.94 -9.47
N TYR A 173 13.66 -6.78 -8.90
CA TYR A 173 13.40 -6.64 -7.47
C TYR A 173 12.33 -7.64 -6.97
N GLY A 174 11.21 -7.75 -7.67
CA GLY A 174 10.14 -8.69 -7.28
C GLY A 174 10.56 -10.16 -7.35
N LYS A 175 11.40 -10.53 -8.32
CA LYS A 175 11.93 -11.90 -8.44
C LYS A 175 12.91 -12.23 -7.31
N VAL A 176 13.79 -11.28 -6.99
CA VAL A 176 14.73 -11.41 -5.87
C VAL A 176 13.99 -11.45 -4.54
N ALA A 177 12.97 -10.62 -4.35
CA ALA A 177 12.13 -10.66 -3.15
C ALA A 177 11.47 -12.04 -2.98
N ALA A 178 10.94 -12.63 -4.05
CA ALA A 178 10.38 -13.98 -4.00
C ALA A 178 11.44 -15.07 -3.68
N SER A 179 12.68 -14.93 -4.18
CA SER A 179 13.76 -15.87 -3.85
C SER A 179 14.23 -15.73 -2.41
N VAL A 180 14.31 -14.49 -1.89
CA VAL A 180 14.62 -14.22 -0.48
C VAL A 180 13.52 -14.78 0.41
N ALA A 181 12.25 -14.56 0.09
CA ALA A 181 11.13 -15.14 0.83
C ALA A 181 11.25 -16.67 0.86
N SER A 182 11.54 -17.30 -0.28
CA SER A 182 11.71 -18.77 -0.36
C SER A 182 12.89 -19.27 0.46
N ALA A 183 14.01 -18.55 0.46
CA ALA A 183 15.19 -18.89 1.26
C ALA A 183 14.89 -18.80 2.77
N LEU A 184 14.10 -17.81 3.20
CA LEU A 184 13.64 -17.66 4.58
C LEU A 184 12.62 -18.72 5.02
N GLN A 185 12.03 -19.47 4.07
CA GLN A 185 11.21 -20.64 4.40
C GLN A 185 12.03 -21.92 4.64
N ALA A 186 13.32 -21.93 4.28
CA ALA A 186 14.17 -23.09 4.51
C ALA A 186 14.48 -23.22 6.02
N PRO A 187 14.59 -24.44 6.56
CA PRO A 187 15.04 -24.64 7.94
C PRO A 187 16.45 -24.03 8.13
N GLY A 188 16.58 -23.09 9.06
CA GLY A 188 17.84 -22.37 9.28
C GLY A 188 17.78 -21.45 10.50
N ALA A 189 18.92 -20.87 10.87
CA ALA A 189 18.97 -19.82 11.88
C ALA A 189 18.20 -18.58 11.39
N PRO A 190 17.57 -17.80 12.29
CA PRO A 190 16.91 -16.56 11.92
C PRO A 190 17.89 -15.63 11.19
N LEU A 191 17.39 -14.75 10.31
CA LEU A 191 18.19 -13.72 9.64
C LEU A 191 18.90 -12.82 10.65
N PHE A 192 18.33 -12.65 11.84
CA PHE A 192 18.94 -11.92 12.93
C PHE A 192 19.26 -12.83 14.10
N ALA A 193 20.48 -12.72 14.63
CA ALA A 193 20.83 -13.27 15.93
C ALA A 193 20.06 -12.53 17.06
N ALA A 194 20.02 -13.14 18.25
CA ALA A 194 19.33 -12.58 19.41
C ALA A 194 19.92 -11.23 19.87
N ASP A 195 21.15 -10.91 19.48
CA ASP A 195 21.82 -9.63 19.73
C ASP A 195 21.51 -8.55 18.66
N GLY A 196 20.72 -8.90 17.64
CA GLY A 196 20.31 -8.00 16.57
C GLY A 196 21.31 -7.87 15.41
N THR A 197 22.37 -8.68 15.37
CA THR A 197 23.24 -8.80 14.20
C THR A 197 22.61 -9.68 13.13
N VAL A 198 22.91 -9.42 11.84
CA VAL A 198 22.50 -10.32 10.75
C VAL A 198 23.37 -11.58 10.78
N ASN A 199 22.76 -12.77 10.69
CA ASN A 199 23.46 -14.05 10.59
C ASN A 199 24.05 -14.28 9.20
#